data_AF-A0AAD5B573-F1
#
_entry.id   AF-A0AAD5B573-F1
#
_cell.length_a   1.000
_cell.length_b   1.000
_cell.length_c   1.000
_cell.angle_alpha   90.00
_cell.angle_beta   90.00
_cell.angle_gamma   90.00
#
_symmetry.space_group_name_H-M   'P 1'
#
loop_
_entity.id
_entity.type
_entity.pdbx_description
1 polymer ?
#
loop_
_entity_poly.entity_id
_entity_poly.type
_entity_poly.pdbx_seq_one_letter_code
_entity_poly.pdbx_strand_id
1 'polypeptide(L)'
;QLIHLEIKPAIRNQIIRELQVLHECNSPYIVGFYGAFYSDGEISICMEHMDGGSLDQSLKKAGKIPEQILGKVSIAVIKGLSYLREKHKIMHRDVKPSNILVNSRGEIKLCDFGVSGQLIDSMANSFVGTRSYMSVSLSLVSSL
;
A
#
# COMPACT_ATOMS: atom_id res chain seq x y z
N GLN A 1 -0.47 -26.50 18.81
CA GLN A 1 -0.53 -27.26 17.56
C GLN A 1 0.03 -26.36 16.47
N LEU A 2 1.25 -26.64 15.96
CA LEU A 2 1.89 -25.85 14.91
C LEU A 2 1.29 -26.28 13.57
N ILE A 3 0.46 -25.41 12.98
CA ILE A 3 -0.02 -25.61 11.61
C ILE A 3 1.09 -25.09 10.69
N HIS A 4 1.82 -26.02 10.07
CA HIS A 4 2.76 -25.69 9.00
C HIS A 4 1.93 -25.39 7.75
N LEU A 5 1.66 -24.10 7.49
CA LEU A 5 1.03 -23.65 6.26
C LEU A 5 2.08 -23.68 5.15
N GLU A 6 2.05 -24.73 4.32
CA GLU A 6 2.84 -24.78 3.08
C GLU A 6 2.31 -23.74 2.09
N ILE A 7 2.90 -22.54 2.13
CA ILE A 7 2.78 -21.61 1.00
C ILE A 7 3.47 -22.28 -0.18
N LYS A 8 2.70 -22.56 -1.24
CA LYS A 8 3.23 -23.15 -2.49
C LYS A 8 4.48 -22.34 -2.92
N PRO A 9 5.61 -22.98 -3.25
CA PRO A 9 6.86 -22.28 -3.57
C PRO A 9 6.73 -21.17 -4.61
N ALA A 10 5.81 -21.33 -5.58
CA ALA A 10 5.49 -20.32 -6.59
C ALA A 10 4.93 -19.01 -5.99
N ILE A 11 4.02 -19.11 -5.01
CA ILE A 11 3.42 -17.95 -4.32
C ILE A 11 4.48 -17.25 -3.48
N ARG A 12 5.31 -18.02 -2.76
CA ARG A 12 6.43 -17.47 -1.97
C ARG A 12 7.41 -16.68 -2.85
N ASN A 13 7.80 -17.22 -4.00
CA ASN A 13 8.71 -16.56 -4.93
C ASN A 13 8.09 -15.32 -5.59
N GLN A 14 6.77 -15.27 -5.72
CA GLN A 14 6.06 -14.07 -6.16
C GLN A 14 6.07 -12.99 -5.07
N ILE A 15 5.76 -13.36 -3.83
CA ILE A 15 5.81 -12.44 -2.68
C ILE A 15 7.21 -11.83 -2.51
N ILE A 16 8.26 -12.65 -2.57
CA ILE A 16 9.64 -12.16 -2.43
C ILE A 16 9.99 -11.16 -3.54
N ARG A 17 9.58 -11.42 -4.79
CA ARG A 17 9.83 -10.49 -5.90
C ARG A 17 9.10 -9.17 -5.73
N GLU A 18 7.85 -9.20 -5.25
CA GLU A 18 7.09 -7.97 -4.98
C GLU A 18 7.70 -7.17 -3.81
N LEU A 19 8.20 -7.84 -2.77
CA LEU A 19 8.91 -7.18 -1.67
C LEU A 19 10.27 -6.59 -2.08
N GLN A 20 10.99 -7.25 -3.00
CA GLN A 20 12.24 -6.72 -3.55
C GLN A 20 12.04 -5.38 -4.26
N VAL A 21 10.97 -5.29 -5.05
CA VAL A 21 10.58 -4.05 -5.72
C VAL A 21 10.32 -2.91 -4.73
N LEU A 22 9.65 -3.19 -3.61
CA LEU A 22 9.43 -2.21 -2.54
C LEU A 22 10.75 -1.76 -1.91
N HIS A 23 11.70 -2.68 -1.73
CA HIS A 23 13.03 -2.37 -1.20
C HIS A 23 13.86 -1.47 -2.11
N GLU A 24 13.73 -1.61 -3.43
CA GLU A 24 14.42 -0.76 -4.40
C GLU A 24 13.76 0.62 -4.58
N CYS A 25 12.55 0.80 -4.05
CA CYS A 25 11.85 2.08 -4.10
C CYS A 25 12.42 3.06 -3.09
N ASN A 26 13.25 3.98 -3.59
CA ASN A 26 13.77 5.12 -2.85
C ASN A 26 13.44 6.42 -3.60
N SER A 27 12.39 7.12 -3.14
CA SER A 27 11.94 8.38 -3.70
C SER A 27 11.29 9.23 -2.62
N PRO A 28 11.45 10.57 -2.64
CA PRO A 28 10.78 11.46 -1.69
C PRO A 28 9.25 11.48 -1.83
N TYR A 29 8.70 10.84 -2.86
CA TYR A 29 7.25 10.77 -3.14
C TYR A 29 6.66 9.36 -2.96
N ILE A 30 7.45 8.41 -2.48
CA ILE A 30 7.06 7.03 -2.22
C ILE A 30 7.38 6.70 -0.77
N VAL A 31 6.43 6.11 -0.04
CA VAL A 31 6.64 5.72 1.36
C VAL A 31 7.78 4.72 1.44
N GLY A 32 8.75 5.00 2.31
CA GLY A 32 9.92 4.13 2.48
C GLY A 32 9.53 2.74 3.00
N PHE A 33 10.17 1.71 2.47
CA PHE A 33 9.98 0.32 2.91
C PHE A 33 11.24 -0.15 3.66
N TYR A 34 11.06 -0.66 4.88
CA TYR A 34 12.15 -1.18 5.69
C TYR A 34 12.34 -2.68 5.53
N GLY A 35 11.24 -3.42 5.38
CA GLY A 35 11.27 -4.87 5.28
C GLY A 35 9.92 -5.49 5.53
N ALA A 36 9.83 -6.80 5.32
CA ALA A 36 8.67 -7.58 5.72
C ALA A 36 9.14 -8.86 6.39
N PHE A 37 8.38 -9.33 7.36
CA PHE A 37 8.66 -10.56 8.09
C PHE A 37 7.38 -11.36 8.29
N TYR A 38 7.54 -12.66 8.52
CA TYR A 38 6.46 -13.57 8.82
C TYR A 38 6.58 -14.03 10.26
N SER A 39 5.56 -13.77 11.08
CA SER A 39 5.48 -14.21 12.48
C SER A 39 4.05 -14.65 12.77
N ASP A 40 3.90 -15.74 13.52
CA ASP A 40 2.59 -16.19 14.06
C ASP A 40 1.47 -16.39 13.03
N GLY A 41 1.82 -16.70 11.78
CA GLY A 41 0.82 -16.84 10.72
C GLY A 41 0.49 -15.53 10.00
N GLU A 42 1.20 -14.45 10.24
CA GLU A 42 0.93 -13.15 9.62
C GLU A 42 2.18 -12.58 8.95
N ILE A 43 2.00 -11.98 7.78
CA ILE A 43 3.03 -11.18 7.12
C ILE A 43 2.90 -9.75 7.63
N SER A 44 3.94 -9.26 8.28
CA SER A 44 4.06 -7.88 8.72
C SER A 44 4.96 -7.11 7.76
N ILE A 45 4.48 -5.96 7.28
CA ILE A 45 5.22 -5.04 6.41
C ILE A 45 5.61 -3.82 7.23
N CYS A 46 6.91 -3.54 7.31
CA CYS A 46 7.46 -2.38 8.00
C CYS A 46 7.74 -1.26 6.99
N MET A 47 7.10 -0.12 7.19
CA MET A 47 7.21 1.06 6.34
C MET A 47 7.52 2.31 7.16
N GLU A 48 7.96 3.36 6.47
CA GLU A 48 8.13 4.70 7.03
C GLU A 48 6.83 5.19 7.68
N HIS A 49 6.94 5.69 8.91
CA HIS A 49 5.80 6.24 9.63
C HIS A 49 5.47 7.65 9.14
N MET A 50 4.21 7.84 8.71
CA MET A 50 3.66 9.11 8.24
C MET A 50 2.66 9.65 9.28
N ASP A 51 3.14 10.48 10.20
CA ASP A 51 2.40 10.95 11.39
C ASP A 51 1.17 11.83 11.10
N GLY A 52 1.05 12.37 9.90
CA GLY A 52 -0.12 13.10 9.42
C GLY A 52 -1.24 12.18 8.89
N GLY A 53 -0.97 10.88 8.76
CA GLY A 53 -1.91 9.90 8.28
C GLY A 53 -2.24 10.07 6.79
N SER A 54 -3.42 9.59 6.38
CA SER A 54 -3.85 9.66 4.98
C SER A 54 -4.60 10.95 4.66
N LEU A 55 -4.62 11.28 3.37
CA LEU A 55 -5.39 12.42 2.87
C LEU A 55 -6.90 12.22 3.08
N ASP A 56 -7.38 10.97 3.08
CA ASP A 56 -8.76 10.61 3.43
C ASP A 56 -9.10 10.99 4.89
N GLN A 57 -8.21 10.67 5.83
CA GLN A 57 -8.37 11.06 7.24
C GLN A 57 -8.33 12.59 7.40
N SER A 58 -7.45 13.25 6.65
CA SER A 58 -7.36 14.71 6.63
C SER A 58 -8.66 15.34 6.09
N LEU A 59 -9.22 14.79 5.02
CA LEU A 59 -10.49 15.24 4.44
C LEU A 59 -11.65 15.08 5.42
N LYS A 60 -11.73 13.95 6.12
CA LYS A 60 -12.76 13.70 7.15
C LYS A 60 -12.70 14.70 8.31
N LYS A 61 -11.49 15.11 8.71
CA LYS A 61 -11.29 16.08 9.80
C LYS A 61 -11.55 17.52 9.35
N ALA A 62 -11.11 17.90 8.16
CA ALA A 62 -11.18 19.27 7.66
C ALA A 62 -12.47 19.58 6.88
N GLY A 63 -13.22 18.56 6.45
CA GLY A 63 -14.38 18.67 5.57
C GLY A 63 -14.02 18.95 4.10
N LYS A 64 -13.10 19.91 3.86
CA LYS A 64 -12.55 20.22 2.54
C LYS A 64 -11.06 20.52 2.63
N ILE A 65 -10.33 20.20 1.57
CA ILE A 65 -8.91 20.51 1.43
C ILE A 65 -8.79 21.73 0.51
N PRO A 66 -8.09 22.81 0.92
CA PRO A 66 -7.89 23.99 0.09
C PRO A 66 -7.17 23.66 -1.23
N GLU A 67 -7.55 24.35 -2.31
CA GLU A 67 -7.01 24.11 -3.66
C GLU A 67 -5.48 24.25 -3.71
N GLN A 68 -4.91 25.21 -2.99
CA GLN A 68 -3.45 25.39 -2.91
C GLN A 68 -2.73 24.15 -2.37
N ILE A 69 -3.35 23.45 -1.41
CA ILE A 69 -2.83 22.19 -0.86
C ILE A 69 -3.01 21.06 -1.87
N LEU A 70 -4.17 21.00 -2.54
CA LEU A 70 -4.40 20.03 -3.62
C LEU A 70 -3.38 20.20 -4.76
N GLY A 71 -2.94 21.42 -5.07
CA GLY A 71 -1.86 21.66 -6.03
C GLY A 71 -0.54 20.97 -5.62
N LYS A 72 -0.17 21.03 -4.33
CA LYS A 72 1.01 20.34 -3.80
C LYS A 72 0.85 18.82 -3.81
N VAL A 73 -0.33 18.32 -3.43
CA VAL A 73 -0.68 16.90 -3.51
C VAL A 73 -0.55 16.39 -4.95
N SER A 74 -1.14 17.09 -5.92
CA SER A 74 -1.09 16.72 -7.34
C SER A 74 0.35 16.61 -7.84
N ILE A 75 1.22 17.58 -7.50
CA ILE A 75 2.64 17.53 -7.87
C ILE A 75 3.31 16.28 -7.29
N ALA A 76 3.09 15.99 -5.99
CA ALA A 76 3.68 14.83 -5.34
C ALA A 76 3.20 13.51 -5.94
N VAL A 77 1.90 13.37 -6.19
CA VAL A 77 1.30 12.18 -6.82
C VAL A 77 1.87 11.97 -8.21
N ILE A 78 1.92 13.00 -9.06
CA ILE A 78 2.47 12.89 -10.42
C ILE A 78 3.94 12.46 -10.38
N LYS A 79 4.75 13.06 -9.50
CA LYS A 79 6.17 12.69 -9.35
C LYS A 79 6.35 11.26 -8.82
N GLY A 80 5.52 10.83 -7.87
CA GLY A 80 5.51 9.45 -7.38
C GLY A 80 5.15 8.45 -8.48
N LEU A 81 4.11 8.72 -9.27
CA LEU A 81 3.68 7.87 -10.39
C LEU A 81 4.73 7.83 -11.52
N SER A 82 5.32 8.96 -11.87
CA SER A 82 6.42 9.04 -12.85
C SER A 82 7.63 8.23 -12.37
N TYR A 83 8.01 8.35 -11.09
CA TYR A 83 9.08 7.55 -10.51
C TYR A 83 8.82 6.05 -10.64
N LEU A 84 7.63 5.57 -10.22
CA LEU A 84 7.26 4.16 -10.32
C LEU A 84 7.29 3.65 -11.76
N ARG A 85 6.76 4.45 -12.70
CA ARG A 85 6.69 4.07 -14.10
C ARG A 85 8.05 4.07 -14.79
N GLU A 86 8.87 5.08 -14.54
CA GLU A 86 10.13 5.28 -15.28
C GLU A 86 11.22 4.36 -14.74
N LYS A 87 11.39 4.31 -13.42
CA LYS A 87 12.47 3.57 -12.75
C LYS A 87 12.15 2.08 -12.61
N HIS A 88 10.90 1.74 -12.29
CA HIS A 88 10.52 0.37 -11.93
C HIS A 88 9.54 -0.29 -12.90
N LYS A 89 9.05 0.44 -13.91
CA LYS A 89 8.02 -0.02 -14.86
C LYS A 89 6.70 -0.44 -14.19
N ILE A 90 6.41 0.13 -13.02
CA ILE A 90 5.22 -0.18 -12.22
C ILE A 90 4.11 0.83 -12.50
N MET A 91 2.88 0.35 -12.46
CA MET A 91 1.68 1.18 -12.40
C MET A 91 1.03 0.98 -11.03
N HIS A 92 0.71 2.08 -10.33
CA HIS A 92 0.12 2.00 -8.99
C HIS A 92 -1.28 1.37 -8.97
N ARG A 93 -2.14 1.71 -9.96
CA ARG A 93 -3.51 1.18 -10.17
C ARG A 93 -4.56 1.46 -9.07
N ASP A 94 -4.17 1.95 -7.90
CA ASP A 94 -5.08 2.22 -6.78
C ASP A 94 -4.80 3.60 -6.16
N VAL A 95 -4.74 4.64 -6.99
CA VAL A 95 -4.52 6.01 -6.52
C VAL A 95 -5.82 6.58 -5.98
N LYS A 96 -5.86 6.82 -4.67
CA LYS A 96 -7.00 7.38 -3.94
C LYS A 96 -6.53 8.07 -2.64
N PRO A 97 -7.35 8.92 -1.99
CA PRO A 97 -6.92 9.67 -0.81
C PRO A 97 -6.43 8.82 0.37
N SER A 98 -6.88 7.56 0.51
CA SER A 98 -6.39 6.66 1.58
C SER A 98 -4.94 6.21 1.36
N ASN A 99 -4.45 6.23 0.11
CA ASN A 99 -3.12 5.75 -0.28
C ASN A 99 -2.13 6.91 -0.51
N ILE A 100 -2.53 8.13 -0.13
CA ILE A 100 -1.70 9.34 -0.15
C ILE A 100 -1.46 9.73 1.30
N LEU A 101 -0.23 9.53 1.78
CA LEU A 101 0.14 9.80 3.15
C LEU A 101 0.88 11.12 3.28
N VAL A 102 0.70 11.78 4.43
CA VAL A 102 1.31 13.06 4.75
C VAL A 102 1.97 13.02 6.12
N ASN A 103 2.95 13.88 6.35
CA ASN A 103 3.60 14.01 7.66
C ASN A 103 3.81 15.46 8.07
N SER A 104 4.19 15.67 9.33
CA SER A 104 4.45 16.97 9.95
C SER A 104 5.60 17.75 9.31
N ARG A 105 6.46 17.07 8.52
CA ARG A 105 7.52 17.70 7.71
C ARG A 105 7.01 18.27 6.38
N GLY A 106 5.72 18.08 6.07
CA GLY A 106 5.10 18.53 4.82
C GLY A 106 5.39 17.61 3.62
N GLU A 107 5.88 16.39 3.86
CA GLU A 107 6.09 15.40 2.82
C GLU A 107 4.75 14.76 2.42
N ILE A 108 4.60 14.43 1.13
CA ILE A 108 3.43 13.78 0.57
C ILE A 108 3.91 12.58 -0.23
N LYS A 109 3.51 11.37 0.17
CA LYS A 109 4.05 10.12 -0.38
C LYS A 109 2.94 9.13 -0.73
N LEU A 110 3.14 8.37 -1.80
CA LEU A 110 2.25 7.26 -2.18
C LEU A 110 2.64 5.97 -1.44
N CYS A 111 1.64 5.22 -1.01
CA CYS A 111 1.77 3.86 -0.47
C CYS A 111 0.90 2.87 -1.27
N ASP A 112 0.97 1.58 -0.94
CA ASP A 112 0.12 0.52 -1.51
C ASP A 112 0.17 0.44 -3.05
N PHE A 113 1.32 0.77 -3.63
CA PHE A 113 1.58 0.58 -5.06
C PHE A 113 2.11 -0.83 -5.30
N GLY A 114 1.71 -1.45 -6.40
CA GLY A 114 2.36 -2.67 -6.91
C GLY A 114 2.16 -3.94 -6.08
N VAL A 115 1.43 -3.92 -4.98
CA VAL A 115 0.96 -5.13 -4.30
C VAL A 115 -0.11 -5.74 -5.19
N SER A 116 0.22 -6.83 -5.88
CA SER A 116 -0.71 -7.41 -6.84
C SER A 116 -1.97 -7.90 -6.11
N GLY A 117 -3.13 -7.83 -6.79
CA GLY A 117 -4.35 -8.48 -6.27
C GLY A 117 -4.12 -9.95 -5.93
N GLN A 118 -3.17 -10.61 -6.59
CA GLN A 118 -2.73 -11.96 -6.26
C GLN A 118 -1.90 -12.07 -4.99
N LEU A 119 -1.11 -11.05 -4.61
CA LEU A 119 -0.42 -11.04 -3.32
C LEU A 119 -1.45 -10.88 -2.19
N ILE A 120 -2.43 -9.98 -2.38
CA ILE A 120 -3.57 -9.81 -1.47
C ILE A 120 -4.43 -11.09 -1.41
N ASP A 121 -4.77 -11.70 -2.54
CA ASP A 121 -5.60 -12.91 -2.64
C ASP A 121 -4.86 -14.17 -2.18
N SER A 122 -3.56 -14.27 -2.40
CA SER A 122 -2.74 -15.37 -1.89
C SER A 122 -2.57 -15.27 -0.39
N MET A 123 -2.39 -14.05 0.14
CA MET A 123 -2.44 -13.78 1.59
C MET A 123 -3.84 -13.99 2.17
N ALA A 124 -4.92 -13.80 1.41
CA ALA A 124 -6.28 -14.04 1.89
C ALA A 124 -6.71 -15.51 1.83
N ASN A 125 -6.26 -16.28 0.83
CA ASN A 125 -6.66 -17.68 0.63
C ASN A 125 -5.81 -18.70 1.41
N SER A 126 -4.60 -18.35 1.83
CA SER A 126 -3.74 -19.24 2.63
C SER A 126 -3.93 -19.08 4.16
N PHE A 127 -4.79 -18.15 4.59
CA PHE A 127 -4.98 -17.81 6.00
C PHE A 127 -6.46 -17.80 6.36
N VAL A 128 -6.88 -18.81 7.13
CA VAL A 128 -8.20 -18.81 7.77
C VAL A 128 -8.18 -17.80 8.92
N GLY A 129 -8.83 -16.64 8.70
CA GLY A 129 -9.01 -15.55 9.68
C GLY A 129 -7.84 -14.56 9.65
N THR A 130 -8.03 -13.23 9.58
CA THR A 130 -9.04 -12.37 10.21
C THR A 130 -9.45 -11.24 9.26
N ARG A 131 -10.76 -10.95 9.19
CA ARG A 131 -11.32 -9.81 8.45
C ARG A 131 -10.91 -8.49 9.12
N SER A 132 -10.39 -7.55 8.32
CA SER A 132 -10.35 -6.07 8.47
C SER A 132 -9.08 -5.61 7.73
N TYR A 133 -9.06 -4.93 6.60
CA TYR A 133 -9.76 -3.72 6.18
C TYR A 133 -9.91 -3.74 4.65
N MET A 134 -11.09 -4.11 4.13
CA MET A 134 -11.45 -3.85 2.74
C MET A 134 -12.45 -2.70 2.68
N SER A 135 -12.21 -1.74 1.79
CA SER A 135 -13.14 -0.64 1.51
C SER A 135 -14.48 -1.17 1.01
N VAL A 136 -15.57 -0.57 1.50
CA VAL A 136 -16.98 -1.01 1.37
C VAL A 136 -17.45 -1.14 -0.09
N SER A 137 -16.73 -0.61 -1.09
CA SER A 137 -17.15 -0.70 -2.49
C SER A 137 -16.96 -2.09 -3.14
N LEU A 138 -16.20 -3.01 -2.53
CA LEU A 138 -16.04 -4.38 -3.04
C LEU A 138 -17.06 -5.38 -2.46
N SER A 139 -17.92 -4.98 -1.52
CA SER A 139 -18.87 -5.90 -0.87
C SER A 139 -20.12 -6.23 -1.69
N LEU A 140 -20.25 -5.75 -2.93
CA LEU A 140 -21.47 -5.90 -3.73
C LEU A 140 -21.42 -6.96 -4.83
N VAL A 141 -20.29 -7.67 -5.02
CA VAL A 141 -20.20 -8.73 -6.04
C VAL A 141 -20.48 -10.13 -5.48
N SER A 142 -20.88 -10.26 -4.20
CA SER A 142 -21.18 -11.56 -3.58
C SER A 142 -22.67 -11.84 -3.33
N SER A 143 -23.59 -11.11 -3.97
CA SER A 143 -25.04 -11.31 -3.78
C SER A 143 -25.81 -11.71 -5.05
N LEU A 144 -25.13 -12.18 -6.10
CA LEU A 144 -25.71 -12.93 -7.22
C LEU A 144 -24.75 -14.04 -7.63
#